data_AF-A0AAV4IN29-F1
#
_entry.id   AF-A0AAV4IN29-F1
#
_cell.length_a   1.000
_cell.length_b   1.000
_cell.length_c   1.000
_cell.angle_alpha   90.00
_cell.angle_beta   90.00
_cell.angle_gamma   90.00
#
_symmetry.space_group_name_H-M   'P 1'
#
loop_
_entity.id
_entity.type
_entity.pdbx_description
1 polymer ?
#
loop_
_entity_poly.entity_id
_entity_poly.type
_entity_poly.pdbx_seq_one_letter_code
_entity_poly.pdbx_strand_id
1 'polypeptide(L)'
;MAKYDLPVMVRYVVQQTGGSKIYYVGHSQGSGIGFIQMARDPGLAQLIHRHFALVPATRVNDTDGLGKTISKIGDLFYFFFYVVHRGPTTYAVPEIPPFLCQWIGYELCRDLLFSLTGGNKASFNVVRPIE
;
A
#
# COMPACT_ATOMS: atom_id res chain seq x y z
N MET A 1 -10.59 2.10 -1.56
CA MET A 1 -9.94 1.32 -0.48
C MET A 1 -10.64 1.41 0.88
N ALA A 2 -10.36 2.37 1.77
CA ALA A 2 -10.87 2.31 3.15
C ALA A 2 -12.41 2.24 3.27
N LYS A 3 -13.13 3.12 2.57
CA LYS A 3 -14.60 3.22 2.68
C LYS A 3 -15.37 2.03 2.07
N TYR A 4 -14.83 1.41 1.02
CA TYR A 4 -15.58 0.46 0.19
C TYR A 4 -14.92 -0.92 0.15
N ASP A 5 -13.66 -0.98 -0.27
CA ASP A 5 -12.93 -2.21 -0.49
C ASP A 5 -12.71 -2.96 0.83
N LEU A 6 -12.17 -2.30 1.86
CA LEU A 6 -11.86 -2.97 3.13
C LEU A 6 -13.12 -3.59 3.78
N PRO A 7 -14.27 -2.89 3.90
CA PRO A 7 -15.50 -3.48 4.41
C PRO A 7 -16.00 -4.69 3.66
N VAL A 8 -16.02 -4.62 2.33
CA VAL A 8 -16.48 -5.72 1.50
C VAL A 8 -15.56 -6.93 1.67
N MET A 9 -14.24 -6.74 1.61
CA MET A 9 -13.27 -7.81 1.73
C MET A 9 -13.31 -8.49 3.11
N VAL A 10 -13.35 -7.71 4.19
CA VAL A 10 -13.39 -8.26 5.56
C VAL A 10 -14.66 -9.06 5.80
N ARG A 11 -15.83 -8.49 5.46
CA ARG A 11 -17.12 -9.16 5.65
C ARG A 11 -17.22 -10.42 4.78
N TYR A 12 -16.71 -10.37 3.56
CA TYR A 12 -16.65 -11.54 2.69
C TYR A 12 -15.81 -12.66 3.32
N VAL A 13 -14.58 -12.39 3.77
CA VAL A 13 -13.72 -13.40 4.40
C VAL A 13 -14.37 -13.99 5.66
N VAL A 14 -14.93 -13.14 6.52
CA VAL A 14 -15.67 -13.57 7.73
C VAL A 14 -16.82 -14.51 7.34
N GLN A 15 -17.62 -14.13 6.34
CA GLN A 15 -18.74 -14.93 5.85
C GLN A 15 -18.28 -16.27 5.25
N GLN A 16 -17.25 -16.26 4.41
CA GLN A 16 -16.77 -17.47 3.71
C GLN A 16 -16.10 -18.46 4.66
N THR A 17 -15.36 -17.96 5.66
CA THR A 17 -14.65 -18.82 6.62
C THR A 17 -15.53 -19.27 7.79
N GLY A 18 -16.69 -18.62 7.99
CA GLY A 18 -17.53 -18.81 9.17
C GLY A 18 -16.91 -18.29 10.47
N GLY A 19 -15.72 -17.67 10.41
CA GLY A 19 -15.03 -17.10 11.56
C GLY A 19 -15.69 -15.81 12.05
N SER A 20 -15.63 -15.52 13.35
CA SER A 20 -16.22 -14.30 13.92
C SER A 20 -15.34 -13.05 13.76
N LYS A 21 -14.02 -13.23 13.64
CA LYS A 21 -13.04 -12.14 13.52
C LYS A 21 -11.82 -12.55 12.69
N ILE A 22 -11.13 -11.56 12.14
CA ILE A 22 -9.85 -11.74 11.43
C ILE A 22 -8.71 -10.95 12.08
N TYR A 23 -7.47 -11.34 11.78
CA TYR A 23 -6.30 -10.50 12.01
C TYR A 23 -6.03 -9.65 10.77
N TYR A 24 -5.96 -8.33 10.93
CA TYR A 24 -5.65 -7.42 9.82
C TYR A 24 -4.19 -6.99 9.92
N VAL A 25 -3.39 -7.30 8.90
CA VAL A 25 -1.99 -6.86 8.79
C VAL A 25 -1.93 -5.86 7.65
N GLY A 26 -1.61 -4.61 7.96
CA GLY A 26 -1.46 -3.54 6.98
C GLY A 26 -0.02 -3.06 6.94
N HIS A 27 0.55 -2.89 5.75
CA HIS A 27 1.84 -2.23 5.51
C HIS A 27 1.64 -0.87 4.83
N SER A 28 2.36 0.17 5.26
CA SER A 28 2.30 1.51 4.68
C SER A 28 0.85 2.04 4.55
N GLN A 29 0.37 2.29 3.33
CA GLN A 29 -1.00 2.73 3.06
C GLN A 29 -2.04 1.74 3.58
N GLY A 30 -1.77 0.45 3.55
CA GLY A 30 -2.65 -0.60 4.08
C GLY A 30 -2.96 -0.39 5.57
N SER A 31 -1.96 0.00 6.37
CA SER A 31 -2.22 0.31 7.78
C SER A 31 -3.12 1.54 7.93
N GLY A 32 -2.88 2.57 7.12
CA GLY A 32 -3.71 3.79 7.08
C GLY A 32 -5.17 3.49 6.71
N ILE A 33 -5.38 2.63 5.70
CA ILE A 33 -6.70 2.13 5.30
C ILE A 33 -7.42 1.47 6.48
N GLY A 34 -6.72 0.61 7.23
CA GLY A 34 -7.23 0.00 8.45
C GLY A 34 -7.65 1.03 9.49
N PHE A 35 -6.76 1.97 9.84
CA PHE A 35 -7.06 3.02 10.82
C PHE A 35 -8.28 3.86 10.44
N ILE A 36 -8.37 4.30 9.18
CA ILE A 36 -9.47 5.13 8.69
C ILE A 36 -10.81 4.39 8.84
N GLN A 37 -10.88 3.13 8.41
CA GLN A 37 -12.15 2.42 8.41
C GLN A 37 -12.57 1.96 9.81
N MET A 38 -11.65 1.44 10.62
CA MET A 38 -11.96 1.04 12.01
C MET A 38 -12.42 2.22 12.87
N ALA A 39 -11.92 3.44 12.61
CA ALA A 39 -12.39 4.65 13.30
C ALA A 39 -13.78 5.10 12.84
N ARG A 40 -14.19 4.78 11.61
CA ARG A 40 -15.46 5.21 11.01
C ARG A 40 -16.59 4.20 11.16
N ASP A 41 -16.27 2.91 11.22
CA ASP A 41 -17.22 1.81 11.28
C ASP A 41 -16.88 0.88 12.46
N PRO A 42 -17.48 1.13 13.64
CA PRO A 42 -17.31 0.27 14.81
C PRO A 42 -17.75 -1.18 14.57
N GLY A 43 -18.73 -1.40 13.67
CA GLY A 43 -19.20 -2.74 13.32
C GLY A 43 -18.12 -3.53 12.59
N LEU A 44 -17.41 -2.89 11.66
CA LEU A 44 -16.22 -3.49 11.05
C LEU A 44 -15.09 -3.69 12.06
N ALA A 45 -14.85 -2.72 12.94
CA ALA A 45 -13.81 -2.84 13.96
C ALA A 45 -14.02 -4.07 14.86
N GLN A 46 -15.26 -4.45 15.15
CA GLN A 46 -15.58 -5.66 15.91
C GLN A 46 -15.20 -6.96 15.19
N LEU A 47 -15.17 -6.95 13.86
CA LEU A 47 -14.74 -8.08 13.02
C LEU A 47 -13.21 -8.21 12.95
N ILE A 48 -12.45 -7.23 13.46
CA ILE A 48 -10.99 -7.27 13.48
C ILE A 48 -10.54 -7.58 14.92
N HIS A 49 -9.83 -8.69 15.10
CA HIS A 49 -9.32 -9.10 16.41
C HIS A 49 -8.12 -8.22 16.83
N ARG A 50 -7.16 -8.05 15.91
CA ARG A 50 -6.01 -7.15 16.06
C ARG A 50 -5.64 -6.56 14.70
N HIS A 51 -5.21 -5.30 14.74
CA HIS A 51 -4.58 -4.63 13.62
C HIS A 51 -3.07 -4.56 13.84
N PHE A 52 -2.31 -5.25 13.01
CA PHE A 52 -0.86 -5.15 12.95
C PHE A 52 -0.47 -4.12 11.90
N ALA A 53 -0.02 -2.96 12.36
CA ALA A 53 0.31 -1.81 11.52
C ALA A 53 1.82 -1.73 11.30
N LEU A 54 2.28 -2.13 10.12
CA LEU A 54 3.70 -2.12 9.72
C LEU A 54 4.01 -0.83 8.95
N VAL A 55 4.89 0.02 9.50
CA VAL A 55 5.28 1.33 8.93
C VAL A 55 4.03 2.17 8.56
N PRO A 56 3.16 2.50 9.53
CA PRO A 56 1.84 3.03 9.24
C PRO A 56 1.87 4.43 8.62
N ALA A 57 1.25 4.58 7.44
CA ALA A 57 1.07 5.87 6.80
C ALA A 57 -0.24 6.54 7.27
N THR A 58 -0.17 7.36 8.33
CA THR A 58 -1.32 8.12 8.88
C THR A 58 -1.16 9.64 8.71
N ARG A 59 0.07 10.15 8.87
CA ARG A 59 0.48 11.52 8.58
C ARG A 59 1.80 11.46 7.81
N VAL A 60 1.97 12.33 6.82
CA VAL A 60 3.12 12.31 5.89
C VAL A 60 3.88 13.65 5.84
N ASN A 61 3.66 14.52 6.82
CA ASN A 61 4.22 15.88 6.81
C ASN A 61 5.73 15.89 7.16
N ASP A 62 6.15 14.94 7.99
CA ASP A 62 7.51 14.83 8.53
C ASP A 62 8.27 13.64 7.95
N THR A 63 7.84 13.11 6.80
CA THR A 63 8.58 12.07 6.09
C THR A 63 9.92 12.62 5.56
N ASP A 64 10.87 11.72 5.33
CA ASP A 64 12.17 12.02 4.72
C ASP A 64 12.24 11.50 3.28
N GLY A 65 13.29 11.88 2.54
CA GLY A 65 13.50 11.49 1.15
C GLY A 65 12.56 12.18 0.15
N LEU A 66 12.43 11.60 -1.05
CA LEU A 66 11.56 12.16 -2.10
C LEU A 66 10.09 12.15 -1.69
N GLY A 67 9.69 11.25 -0.77
CA GLY A 67 8.34 11.20 -0.21
C GLY A 67 7.91 12.51 0.46
N LYS A 68 8.85 13.27 1.05
CA LYS A 68 8.59 14.58 1.66
C LYS A 68 8.23 15.66 0.62
N THR A 69 8.94 15.65 -0.50
CA THR A 69 8.71 16.61 -1.59
C THR A 69 7.39 16.30 -2.28
N ILE A 70 7.12 15.01 -2.53
CA ILE A 70 5.88 14.56 -3.14
C ILE A 70 4.68 14.84 -2.22
N SER A 71 4.81 14.68 -0.89
CA SER A 71 3.70 14.94 0.04
C SER A 71 3.34 16.44 0.15
N LYS A 72 4.31 17.34 -0.05
CA LYS A 72 4.08 18.80 -0.06
C LYS A 72 3.41 19.28 -1.34
N ILE A 73 3.64 18.62 -2.46
CA ILE A 73 2.98 18.92 -3.73
C ILE A 73 1.72 18.06 -3.79
N GLY A 74 0.68 18.49 -3.07
CA GLY A 74 -0.58 17.76 -2.92
C GLY A 74 -1.17 17.31 -4.26
N ASP A 75 -1.04 18.11 -5.31
CA ASP A 75 -1.49 17.79 -6.66
C ASP A 75 -0.67 16.67 -7.33
N LEU A 76 0.64 16.56 -7.05
CA LEU A 76 1.49 15.50 -7.56
C LEU A 76 1.26 14.18 -6.81
N PHE A 77 1.03 14.25 -5.50
CA PHE A 77 0.59 13.09 -4.72
C PHE A 77 -0.77 12.60 -5.23
N TYR A 78 -1.71 13.53 -5.45
CA TYR A 78 -3.02 13.19 -6.01
C TYR A 78 -2.89 12.65 -7.44
N PHE A 79 -2.07 13.23 -8.31
CA PHE A 79 -1.81 12.77 -9.68
C PHE A 79 -1.16 11.37 -9.70
N PHE A 80 -0.15 11.13 -8.88
CA PHE A 80 0.49 9.82 -8.78
C PHE A 80 -0.51 8.75 -8.36
N PHE A 81 -1.30 8.97 -7.29
CA PHE A 81 -2.34 8.03 -6.90
C PHE A 81 -3.51 7.96 -7.89
N TYR A 82 -3.85 9.06 -8.56
CA TYR A 82 -4.94 9.11 -9.53
C TYR A 82 -4.60 8.37 -10.83
N VAL A 83 -3.39 8.53 -11.35
CA VAL A 83 -2.93 7.82 -12.56
C VAL A 83 -2.65 6.35 -12.26
N VAL A 84 -2.02 6.04 -11.12
CA VAL A 84 -1.64 4.67 -10.77
C VAL A 84 -2.83 3.85 -10.22
N HIS A 85 -3.78 4.45 -9.48
CA HIS A 85 -4.91 3.72 -8.88
C HIS A 85 -6.26 3.95 -9.58
N ARG A 86 -6.36 4.88 -10.55
CA ARG A 86 -7.60 5.19 -11.28
C ARG A 86 -7.44 5.23 -12.80
N GLY A 87 -6.31 4.78 -13.34
CA GLY A 87 -6.24 4.39 -14.75
C GLY A 87 -7.34 3.36 -15.05
N PRO A 88 -8.00 3.40 -16.22
CA PRO A 88 -9.11 2.51 -16.53
C PRO A 88 -8.63 1.06 -16.35
N THR A 89 -9.29 0.27 -15.51
CA THR A 89 -9.07 -1.19 -15.43
C THR A 89 -9.32 -1.91 -16.76
N THR A 90 -9.85 -1.21 -17.75
CA THR A 90 -10.02 -1.62 -19.15
C THR A 90 -8.72 -1.60 -19.95
N TYR A 91 -7.76 -0.75 -19.57
CA TYR A 91 -6.38 -1.01 -19.89
C TYR A 91 -5.89 -1.81 -18.70
N ALA A 92 -5.67 -3.11 -18.92
CA ALA A 92 -4.63 -3.74 -18.14
C ALA A 92 -3.49 -2.72 -18.09
N VAL A 93 -3.10 -2.32 -16.89
CA VAL A 93 -1.76 -1.80 -16.69
C VAL A 93 -0.98 -3.07 -16.38
N PRO A 94 -0.78 -4.00 -17.35
CA PRO A 94 0.02 -5.15 -17.06
C PRO A 94 1.40 -4.56 -16.79
N GLU A 95 1.95 -4.89 -15.64
CA GLU A 95 3.39 -4.99 -15.55
C GLU A 95 4.19 -3.71 -15.84
N ILE A 96 3.67 -2.50 -15.59
CA ILE A 96 4.53 -1.29 -15.61
C ILE A 96 5.76 -1.49 -14.69
N PRO A 97 5.65 -2.07 -13.47
CA PRO A 97 6.83 -2.27 -12.63
C PRO A 97 7.83 -3.28 -13.22
N PRO A 98 7.46 -4.52 -13.63
CA PRO A 98 8.37 -5.44 -14.30
C PRO A 98 8.98 -4.89 -15.58
N PHE A 99 8.19 -4.35 -16.52
CA PHE A 99 8.69 -3.84 -17.80
C PHE A 99 9.64 -2.66 -17.61
N LEU A 100 9.27 -1.70 -16.75
CA LEU A 100 10.12 -0.55 -16.46
C LEU A 100 11.42 -0.98 -15.79
N CYS A 101 11.36 -1.93 -14.84
CA CYS A 101 12.54 -2.43 -14.13
C CYS A 101 13.44 -3.31 -15.01
N GLN A 102 12.87 -4.03 -15.99
CA GLN A 102 13.63 -4.70 -17.05
C GLN A 102 14.34 -3.69 -17.95
N TRP A 103 13.70 -2.55 -18.27
CA TRP A 103 14.26 -1.52 -19.15
C TRP A 103 15.34 -0.66 -18.48
N ILE A 104 15.15 -0.23 -17.23
CA ILE A 104 16.11 0.63 -16.50
C ILE A 104 17.15 -0.16 -15.70
N GLY A 105 16.99 -1.48 -15.61
CA GLY A 105 17.80 -2.36 -14.79
C GLY A 105 17.34 -2.44 -13.33
N TYR A 106 17.46 -3.64 -12.75
CA TYR A 106 16.95 -3.96 -11.41
C TYR A 106 17.63 -3.17 -10.29
N GLU A 107 18.92 -2.86 -10.42
CA GLU A 107 19.67 -2.05 -9.45
C GLU A 107 19.11 -0.62 -9.36
N LEU A 108 18.85 0.01 -10.50
CA LEU A 108 18.30 1.36 -10.57
C LEU A 108 16.82 1.37 -10.15
N CYS A 109 16.04 0.36 -10.54
CA CYS A 109 14.67 0.18 -10.09
C CYS A 109 14.58 0.03 -8.56
N ARG A 110 15.43 -0.79 -7.95
CA ARG A 110 15.53 -0.95 -6.50
C ARG A 110 15.89 0.37 -5.82
N ASP A 111 16.90 1.07 -6.33
CA ASP A 111 17.35 2.31 -5.73
C ASP A 111 16.31 3.42 -5.86
N LEU A 112 15.56 3.48 -6.96
CA LEU A 112 14.41 4.38 -7.13
C LEU A 112 13.29 4.04 -6.13
N LEU A 113 12.96 2.75 -5.97
CA LEU A 113 11.99 2.30 -4.98
C LEU A 113 12.40 2.70 -3.56
N PHE A 114 13.67 2.48 -3.19
CA PHE A 114 14.20 2.84 -1.88
C PHE A 114 14.30 4.35 -1.68
N SER A 115 14.53 5.14 -2.73
CA SER A 115 14.49 6.60 -2.65
C SER A 115 13.08 7.14 -2.38
N LEU A 116 12.04 6.42 -2.81
CA LEU A 116 10.64 6.80 -2.61
C LEU A 116 10.09 6.32 -1.26
N THR A 117 10.44 5.10 -0.86
CA THR A 117 9.82 4.41 0.29
C THR A 117 10.72 4.30 1.52
N GLY A 118 12.02 4.56 1.37
CA GLY A 118 13.05 4.23 2.35
C GLY A 118 13.38 2.74 2.30
N GLY A 119 14.66 2.39 2.22
CA GLY A 119 15.08 1.00 2.14
C GLY A 119 16.48 0.75 2.70
N ASN A 120 16.66 -0.44 3.28
CA ASN A 120 17.95 -0.92 3.74
C ASN A 120 18.48 -1.97 2.77
N LYS A 121 19.50 -1.61 1.98
CA LYS A 121 20.14 -2.51 1.01
C LYS A 121 20.70 -3.78 1.67
N ALA A 122 21.16 -3.70 2.92
CA ALA A 122 21.69 -4.86 3.64
C ALA A 122 20.61 -5.88 4.04
N SER A 123 19.34 -5.46 4.12
CA SER A 123 18.21 -6.33 4.44
C SER A 123 17.47 -6.84 3.19
N PHE A 124 17.87 -6.39 2.00
CA PHE A 124 17.24 -6.77 0.74
C PHE A 124 18.02 -7.92 0.08
N ASN A 125 17.31 -8.98 -0.29
CA ASN A 125 17.94 -10.10 -0.97
C ASN A 125 18.21 -9.74 -2.44
N VAL A 126 19.47 -9.49 -2.76
CA VAL A 126 19.95 -9.15 -4.11
C VAL A 126 20.13 -10.38 -5.03
N VAL A 127 19.98 -11.59 -4.50
CA VAL A 127 20.15 -12.86 -5.24
C VAL A 127 18.81 -13.48 -5.63
N ARG A 128 17.68 -12.97 -5.10
CA ARG A 128 16.36 -13.55 -5.37
C ARG A 128 16.02 -13.37 -6.86
N PRO A 129 15.79 -14.46 -7.62
CA PRO A 129 15.31 -14.35 -8.99
C PRO A 129 13.97 -13.63 -9.02
N ILE A 130 13.80 -12.75 -10.01
CA ILE A 130 12.50 -12.15 -10.32
C ILE A 130 11.85 -13.14 -11.29
N GLU A 131 11.05 -14.04 -10.74
CA GLU A 131 10.18 -14.95 -11.51
C GLU A 131 8.98 -14.20 -12.09
#